data_AF-A0AAC9SRV0-F1
#
_entry.id   AF-A0AAC9SRV0-F1
#
_cell.length_a   1.000
_cell.length_b   1.000
_cell.length_c   1.000
_cell.angle_alpha   90.00
_cell.angle_beta   90.00
_cell.angle_gamma   90.00
#
_symmetry.space_group_name_H-M   'P 1'
#
loop_
_entity.id
_entity.type
_entity.pdbx_description
1 polymer ?
#
loop_
_entity_poly.entity_id
_entity_poly.type
_entity_poly.pdbx_seq_one_letter_code
_entity_poly.pdbx_strand_id
1 'polypeptide(L)'
;MIRLIIVVPFLLALVVFSASNQDPLDMWLLTYSWKSSAGVLALLVAAVAFLLGAFCLWTAEFKQRRRARKAEQHVKELEAQLAQVQAVSSQPVAPAPVAVAVPPVSPANGAEPHV
;
A
#
# COMPACT_ATOMS: atom_id res chain seq x y z
N MET A 1 1.59 -16.92 -7.75
CA MET A 1 1.48 -18.08 -8.67
C MET A 1 2.54 -18.04 -9.78
N ILE A 2 2.56 -17.01 -10.65
CA ILE A 2 3.52 -16.88 -11.77
C ILE A 2 5.00 -16.98 -11.38
N ARG A 3 5.40 -16.50 -10.19
CA ARG A 3 6.81 -16.56 -9.74
C ARG A 3 7.36 -17.99 -9.66
N LEU A 4 6.58 -18.95 -9.16
CA LEU A 4 7.01 -20.36 -9.07
C LEU A 4 7.24 -20.96 -10.45
N ILE A 5 6.44 -20.55 -11.44
CA ILE A 5 6.56 -21.00 -12.83
C ILE A 5 7.88 -20.56 -13.46
N ILE A 6 8.48 -19.44 -13.01
CA ILE A 6 9.77 -18.95 -13.52
C ILE A 6 10.94 -19.51 -12.69
N VAL A 7 10.78 -19.57 -11.37
CA VAL A 7 11.84 -20.02 -10.44
C VAL A 7 12.15 -21.50 -10.62
N VAL A 8 11.13 -22.35 -10.78
CA VAL A 8 11.31 -23.80 -10.91
C VAL A 8 12.15 -24.18 -12.14
N PRO A 9 11.84 -23.75 -13.37
CA PRO A 9 12.68 -24.09 -14.53
C PRO A 9 14.07 -23.46 -14.45
N PHE A 10 14.20 -22.26 -13.85
CA PHE A 10 15.52 -21.65 -13.62
C PHE A 10 16.38 -22.49 -12.67
N LEU A 11 15.83 -22.92 -11.53
CA LEU A 11 16.52 -23.83 -10.60
C LEU A 11 16.85 -25.17 -11.26
N LEU A 12 15.92 -25.71 -12.05
CA LEU A 12 16.14 -26.96 -12.78
C LEU A 12 17.32 -26.83 -13.75
N ALA A 13 17.38 -25.74 -14.53
CA ALA A 13 18.49 -25.47 -15.45
C ALA A 13 19.82 -25.36 -14.71
N LEU A 14 19.83 -24.75 -13.52
CA LEU A 14 21.00 -24.63 -12.66
C LEU A 14 21.48 -25.97 -12.09
N VAL A 15 20.55 -26.81 -11.65
CA VAL A 15 20.85 -28.17 -11.18
C VAL A 15 21.41 -29.02 -12.32
N VAL A 16 20.79 -28.96 -13.51
CA VAL A 16 21.28 -29.64 -14.72
C VAL A 16 22.68 -29.12 -15.09
N PHE A 17 22.88 -27.81 -15.12
CA PHE A 17 24.18 -27.20 -15.39
C PHE A 17 25.25 -27.69 -14.42
N SER A 18 24.92 -27.77 -13.12
CA SER A 18 25.86 -28.27 -12.12
C SER A 18 26.12 -29.76 -12.22
N ALA A 19 25.12 -30.56 -12.59
CA ALA A 19 25.29 -31.99 -12.78
C ALA A 19 26.12 -32.29 -14.04
N SER A 20 25.97 -31.48 -15.09
CA SER A 20 26.75 -31.62 -16.33
C SER A 20 28.18 -31.08 -16.21
N ASN A 21 28.43 -30.09 -15.35
CA ASN A 21 29.75 -29.49 -15.15
C ASN A 21 30.35 -29.93 -13.82
N GLN A 22 30.57 -31.24 -13.64
CA GLN A 22 31.22 -31.82 -12.44
C GLN A 22 32.74 -31.95 -12.52
N ASP A 23 33.34 -31.52 -13.63
CA ASP A 23 34.79 -31.61 -13.81
C ASP A 23 35.54 -30.88 -12.69
N PRO A 24 36.44 -31.56 -11.96
CA PRO A 24 37.14 -30.98 -10.82
C PRO A 24 38.21 -30.01 -11.33
N LEU A 25 37.96 -28.71 -11.15
CA LEU A 25 38.93 -27.66 -11.40
C LEU A 25 39.69 -27.34 -10.11
N ASP A 26 41.00 -27.12 -10.25
CA ASP A 26 41.81 -26.56 -9.18
C ASP A 26 41.52 -25.06 -9.07
N MET A 27 40.90 -24.67 -7.95
CA MET A 27 40.53 -23.30 -7.64
C MET A 27 41.52 -22.75 -6.62
N TRP A 28 42.07 -21.56 -6.87
CA TRP A 28 42.82 -20.82 -5.87
C TRP A 28 41.96 -19.71 -5.29
N LEU A 29 42.21 -19.35 -4.03
CA LEU A 29 41.83 -18.05 -3.47
C LEU A 29 42.92 -17.58 -2.51
N LEU A 30 43.66 -16.54 -2.91
CA LEU A 30 44.84 -15.98 -2.22
C LEU A 30 45.95 -17.00 -1.94
N THR A 31 45.77 -17.88 -0.95
CA THR A 31 46.70 -18.93 -0.54
C THR A 31 46.04 -20.31 -0.38
N TYR A 32 44.70 -20.35 -0.40
CA TYR A 32 43.94 -21.57 -0.23
C TYR A 32 43.65 -22.19 -1.60
N SER A 33 44.02 -23.45 -1.77
CA SER A 33 43.75 -24.23 -2.97
C SER A 33 42.76 -25.33 -2.63
N TRP A 34 41.70 -25.47 -3.43
CA TRP A 34 40.76 -26.57 -3.30
C TRP A 34 40.24 -27.01 -4.66
N LYS A 35 39.74 -28.25 -4.73
CA LYS A 35 39.10 -28.78 -5.94
C LYS A 35 37.60 -28.50 -5.86
N SER A 36 37.07 -27.79 -6.84
CA SER A 36 35.63 -27.60 -7.00
C SER A 36 35.27 -27.55 -8.47
N SER A 37 34.10 -28.10 -8.81
CA SER A 37 33.60 -27.94 -10.18
C SER A 37 32.99 -26.54 -10.39
N ALA A 38 33.03 -26.08 -11.63
CA ALA A 38 32.35 -24.85 -12.04
C ALA A 38 30.83 -24.91 -11.78
N GLY A 39 30.25 -26.11 -11.92
CA GLY A 39 28.86 -26.38 -11.60
C GLY A 39 28.49 -26.08 -10.15
N VAL A 40 29.30 -26.55 -9.20
CA VAL A 40 29.08 -26.32 -7.76
C VAL A 40 29.15 -24.84 -7.42
N LEU A 41 30.13 -24.10 -7.99
CA LEU A 41 30.25 -22.66 -7.80
C LEU A 41 29.03 -21.91 -8.35
N ALA A 42 28.58 -22.25 -9.56
CA ALA A 42 27.40 -21.64 -10.16
C ALA A 42 26.13 -21.91 -9.32
N LEU A 43 25.97 -23.14 -8.81
CA LEU A 43 24.87 -23.49 -7.90
C LEU A 43 24.92 -22.69 -6.60
N LEU A 44 26.11 -22.53 -6.01
CA LEU A 44 26.28 -21.78 -4.77
C LEU A 44 25.94 -20.30 -4.97
N VAL A 45 26.47 -19.68 -6.03
CA VAL A 45 26.16 -18.29 -6.38
C VAL A 45 24.67 -18.10 -6.61
N ALA A 46 24.03 -19.02 -7.34
CA ALA A 46 22.60 -18.96 -7.57
C ALA A 46 21.78 -19.18 -6.29
N ALA A 47 22.21 -20.07 -5.40
CA ALA A 47 21.56 -20.29 -4.11
C ALA A 47 21.62 -19.01 -3.25
N VAL A 48 22.77 -18.34 -3.21
CA VAL A 48 22.93 -17.07 -2.49
C VAL A 48 22.07 -15.97 -3.11
N ALA A 49 22.08 -15.83 -4.43
CA ALA A 49 21.23 -14.87 -5.14
C ALA A 49 19.73 -15.14 -4.92
N PHE A 50 19.33 -16.41 -4.90
CA PHE A 50 17.96 -16.84 -4.63
C PHE A 50 17.55 -16.49 -3.18
N LEU A 51 18.40 -16.77 -2.20
CA LEU A 51 18.15 -16.42 -0.80
C LEU A 51 18.02 -14.91 -0.60
N LEU A 52 18.92 -14.12 -1.22
CA LEU A 52 18.84 -12.65 -1.21
C LEU A 52 17.56 -12.16 -1.89
N GLY A 53 17.22 -12.71 -3.05
CA GLY A 53 15.98 -12.39 -3.76
C GLY A 53 14.75 -12.71 -2.93
N ALA A 54 14.69 -13.90 -2.32
CA ALA A 54 13.61 -14.32 -1.43
C ALA A 54 13.50 -13.43 -0.19
N PHE A 55 14.62 -13.05 0.41
CA PHE A 55 14.65 -12.13 1.55
C PHE A 55 14.14 -10.74 1.17
N CYS A 56 14.62 -10.16 0.07
CA CYS A 56 14.12 -8.89 -0.46
C CYS A 56 12.60 -8.95 -0.71
N LEU A 57 12.12 -10.02 -1.32
CA LEU A 57 10.69 -10.22 -1.57
C LEU A 57 9.90 -10.35 -0.27
N TRP A 58 10.42 -11.09 0.70
CA TRP A 58 9.80 -11.23 2.02
C TRP A 58 9.67 -9.87 2.71
N THR A 59 10.70 -9.02 2.66
CA THR A 59 10.62 -7.66 3.22
C THR A 59 9.60 -6.78 2.48
N ALA A 60 9.46 -6.95 1.16
CA ALA A 60 8.48 -6.22 0.35
C ALA A 60 7.03 -6.65 0.69
N GLU A 61 6.77 -7.96 0.76
CA GLU A 61 5.47 -8.51 1.18
C GLU A 61 5.12 -8.07 2.62
N PHE A 62 6.10 -8.02 3.52
CA PHE A 62 5.89 -7.54 4.90
C PHE A 62 5.51 -6.06 4.94
N LYS A 63 6.15 -5.23 4.10
CA LYS A 63 5.77 -3.81 3.92
C LYS A 63 4.37 -3.66 3.32
N GLN A 64 4.00 -4.52 2.37
CA GLN A 64 2.70 -4.48 1.71
C GLN A 64 1.56 -4.85 2.68
N ARG A 65 1.78 -5.82 3.58
CA ARG A 65 0.85 -6.13 4.70
C ARG A 65 0.71 -4.97 5.68
N ARG A 66 1.80 -4.27 6.01
CA ARG A 66 1.74 -3.06 6.85
C ARG A 66 0.98 -1.92 6.16
N ARG A 67 1.14 -1.76 4.84
CA ARG A 67 0.40 -0.76 4.06
C ARG A 67 -1.09 -1.06 3.96
N ALA A 68 -1.47 -2.33 3.82
CA ALA A 68 -2.88 -2.74 3.81
C ALA A 68 -3.59 -2.33 5.10
N ARG A 69 -2.98 -2.58 6.28
CA ARG A 69 -3.53 -2.15 7.57
C ARG A 69 -3.64 -0.64 7.71
N LYS A 70 -2.68 0.12 7.18
CA LYS A 70 -2.75 1.59 7.16
C LYS A 70 -3.88 2.09 6.26
N ALA A 71 -4.03 1.50 5.07
CA ALA A 71 -5.12 1.86 4.16
C ALA A 71 -6.50 1.58 4.80
N GLU A 72 -6.66 0.44 5.47
CA GLU A 72 -7.88 0.10 6.21
C GLU A 72 -8.18 1.11 7.34
N GLN A 73 -7.16 1.57 8.07
CA GLN A 73 -7.32 2.59 9.11
C GLN A 73 -7.78 3.93 8.52
N HIS A 74 -7.18 4.35 7.40
CA HIS A 74 -7.58 5.59 6.73
C HIS A 74 -9.01 5.54 6.18
N VAL A 75 -9.44 4.40 5.63
CA VAL A 75 -10.84 4.21 5.19
C VAL A 75 -11.80 4.32 6.37
N LYS A 76 -11.48 3.64 7.49
CA LYS A 76 -12.35 3.64 8.67
C LYS A 76 -12.46 5.03 9.31
N GLU A 77 -11.39 5.83 9.26
CA GLU A 77 -11.39 7.21 9.74
C GLU A 77 -12.21 8.13 8.84
N LEU A 78 -12.13 7.96 7.52
CA LEU A 78 -12.98 8.68 6.56
C LEU A 78 -14.46 8.30 6.71
N GLU A 79 -14.77 7.02 6.91
CA GLU A 79 -16.14 6.56 7.22
C GLU A 79 -16.67 7.19 8.51
N ALA A 80 -15.83 7.28 9.56
CA ALA A 80 -16.22 7.91 10.82
C ALA A 80 -16.49 9.42 10.67
N GLN A 81 -15.68 10.11 9.86
CA GLN A 81 -15.91 11.53 9.56
C GLN A 81 -17.20 11.73 8.76
N LEU A 82 -17.47 10.87 7.77
CA LEU A 82 -18.74 10.91 7.03
C LEU A 82 -19.94 10.64 7.95
N ALA A 83 -19.83 9.66 8.85
CA ALA A 83 -20.88 9.37 9.83
C ALA A 83 -21.14 10.56 10.78
N GLN A 84 -20.08 11.27 11.22
CA GLN A 84 -20.24 12.48 12.03
C GLN A 84 -20.91 13.62 11.27
N VAL A 85 -20.46 13.90 10.04
CA VAL A 85 -21.06 14.95 9.20
C VAL A 85 -22.53 14.61 8.89
N GLN A 86 -22.82 13.34 8.61
CA GLN A 86 -24.19 12.90 8.36
C GLN A 86 -25.05 12.96 9.63
N ALA A 87 -24.51 12.63 10.80
CA ALA A 87 -25.23 12.77 12.07
C ALA A 87 -25.57 14.23 12.40
N VAL A 88 -24.64 15.16 12.16
CA VAL A 88 -24.87 16.60 12.33
C VAL A 88 -25.89 17.12 11.32
N SER A 89 -25.84 16.66 10.07
CA SER A 89 -26.80 17.07 9.03
C SER A 89 -28.18 16.43 9.16
N SER A 90 -28.28 15.27 9.80
CA SER A 90 -29.55 14.56 10.04
C SER A 90 -30.22 14.98 11.35
N GLN A 91 -29.56 15.84 12.12
CA GLN A 91 -30.15 16.40 13.33
C GLN A 91 -31.35 17.27 12.90
N PRO A 92 -32.58 16.95 13.33
CA PRO A 92 -33.75 17.72 12.96
C PRO A 92 -33.52 19.16 13.42
N VAL A 93 -33.56 20.11 12.49
CA VAL A 93 -33.74 21.52 12.84
C VAL A 93 -35.05 21.59 13.61
N ALA A 94 -34.95 21.72 14.93
CA ALA A 94 -36.09 22.08 15.76
C ALA A 94 -36.66 23.37 15.16
N PRO A 95 -37.98 23.45 14.89
CA PRO A 95 -38.54 24.63 14.29
C PRO A 95 -38.28 25.80 15.23
N ALA A 96 -37.47 26.75 14.77
CA ALA A 96 -37.32 28.03 15.43
C ALA A 96 -38.74 28.60 15.62
N PRO A 97 -39.10 29.09 16.82
CA PRO A 97 -40.37 29.77 16.96
C PRO A 97 -40.35 30.96 16.01
N VAL A 98 -41.19 30.88 14.98
CA VAL A 98 -41.51 31.98 14.08
C VAL A 98 -42.04 33.11 14.95
N ALA A 99 -41.14 34.01 15.35
CA ALA A 99 -41.50 35.33 15.82
C ALA A 99 -42.13 36.03 14.61
N VAL A 100 -43.45 35.95 14.53
CA VAL A 100 -44.27 36.71 13.59
C VAL A 100 -44.03 38.18 13.89
N ALA A 101 -43.11 38.81 13.18
CA ALA A 101 -42.97 40.25 13.12
C ALA A 101 -44.14 40.79 12.28
N VAL A 102 -45.28 41.02 12.93
CA VAL A 102 -46.39 41.82 12.40
C VAL A 102 -45.96 43.29 12.45
N PRO A 103 -46.10 44.07 11.36
CA PRO A 103 -45.63 45.46 11.31
C PRO A 103 -46.64 46.40 11.98
N PRO A 104 -46.22 47.47 12.67
CA PRO A 104 -47.08 48.62 12.88
C PRO A 104 -47.02 49.53 11.64
N VAL A 105 -48.04 49.41 10.81
CA VAL A 105 -48.37 50.40 9.78
C VAL A 105 -48.85 51.66 10.50
N SER A 106 -48.08 52.75 10.45
CA SER A 106 -48.49 54.05 10.99
C SER A 106 -49.29 54.81 9.94
N PRO A 107 -50.53 55.27 10.23
CA PRO A 107 -51.28 56.13 9.33
C PRO A 107 -50.96 57.61 9.56
N ALA A 108 -51.35 58.42 8.58
CA ALA A 108 -51.56 59.89 8.64
C ALA A 108 -50.35 60.82 8.39
N ASN A 109 -50.19 61.24 7.14
CA ASN A 109 -50.43 62.64 6.73
C ASN A 109 -50.51 62.65 5.19
N GLY A 110 -51.62 63.01 4.55
CA GLY A 110 -52.38 64.24 4.78
C GLY A 110 -51.70 65.36 4.01
N ALA A 111 -51.84 65.35 2.69
CA ALA A 111 -51.48 66.46 1.83
C ALA A 111 -52.25 67.71 2.24
N GLU A 112 -51.60 68.88 2.25
CA GLU A 112 -52.14 70.09 1.62
C GLU A 112 -51.02 71.07 1.22
N PRO A 113 -51.22 71.84 0.13
CA PRO A 113 -50.29 72.78 -0.46
C PRO A 113 -50.50 74.21 0.07
N HIS A 114 -49.45 75.04 0.08
CA HIS A 114 -49.59 76.48 0.29
C HIS A 114 -48.83 77.28 -0.79
N VAL A 115 -49.66 77.92 -1.64
CA VAL A 115 -49.55 79.23 -2.32
C VAL A 115 -48.20 79.65 -2.89
#